data_AF-Q9BMT2-F1
#
_entry.id   AF-Q9BMT2-F1
#
_cell.length_a   1.000
_cell.length_b   1.000
_cell.length_c   1.000
_cell.angle_alpha   90.00
_cell.angle_beta   90.00
_cell.angle_gamma   90.00
#
_symmetry.space_group_name_H-M   'P 1'
#
loop_
_entity.id
_entity.type
_entity.pdbx_description
1 polymer ?
#
loop_
_entity_poly.entity_id
_entity_poly.type
_entity_poly.pdbx_seq_one_letter_code
_entity_poly.pdbx_strand_id
1 'polypeptide(L)' 'CDKNIQQIKTENITTHNLLLDVCLAAKYEGESLKGYHEQYEVQYPSSGSTMCTE' A
#
# COMPACT_ATOMS: atom_id res chain seq x y z
N CYS A 1 2.31 5.78 -0.62
CA CYS A 1 1.71 5.87 -1.96
C CYS A 1 0.28 6.41 -1.90
N ASP A 2 0.10 7.70 -1.62
CA ASP A 2 -1.21 8.34 -1.41
C ASP A 2 -1.41 9.62 -2.25
N LYS A 3 -0.47 9.93 -3.15
CA LYS A 3 -0.49 11.16 -3.97
C LYS A 3 -1.80 11.32 -4.74
N ASN A 4 -2.37 10.23 -5.24
CA ASN A 4 -3.67 10.28 -5.93
C ASN A 4 -4.80 10.71 -4.98
N ILE A 5 -4.78 10.28 -3.71
CA ILE A 5 -5.75 10.68 -2.68
C ILE A 5 -5.59 12.16 -2.33
N GLN A 6 -4.35 12.64 -2.18
CA GLN A 6 -4.07 14.05 -1.87
C GLN A 6 -4.53 15.03 -2.97
N GLN A 7 -4.69 14.54 -4.20
CA GLN A 7 -5.07 15.34 -5.37
C GLN A 7 -6.56 15.26 -5.70
N ILE A 8 -7.36 14.48 -4.96
CA ILE A 8 -8.82 14.44 -5.14
C ILE A 8 -9.40 15.82 -4.82
N LYS A 9 -10.19 16.35 -5.76
CA LYS A 9 -11.00 17.54 -5.52
C LYS A 9 -12.26 17.16 -4.74
N THR A 10 -12.68 18.01 -3.81
CA THR A 10 -13.82 17.73 -2.92
C THR A 10 -15.10 17.39 -3.67
N GLU A 11 -15.36 18.06 -4.80
CA GLU A 11 -16.51 17.80 -5.67
C GLU A 11 -16.52 16.41 -6.33
N ASN A 12 -15.37 15.75 -6.42
CA ASN A 12 -15.22 14.41 -7.01
C ASN A 12 -15.27 13.29 -5.96
N ILE A 13 -15.41 13.63 -4.67
CA ILE A 13 -15.53 12.65 -3.59
C ILE A 13 -16.92 12.02 -3.64
N THR A 14 -16.98 10.86 -4.27
CA THR A 14 -18.09 9.91 -4.16
C THR A 14 -17.56 8.61 -3.60
N THR A 15 -18.43 7.75 -3.07
CA THR A 15 -18.02 6.46 -2.50
C THR A 15 -17.20 5.63 -3.49
N HIS A 16 -17.58 5.61 -4.77
CA HIS A 16 -16.89 4.82 -5.79
C HIS A 16 -15.56 5.43 -6.23
N ASN A 17 -15.49 6.75 -6.38
CA ASN A 17 -14.24 7.43 -6.74
C ASN A 17 -13.20 7.30 -5.61
N LEU A 18 -13.63 7.54 -4.37
CA LEU A 18 -12.75 7.39 -3.21
C LEU A 18 -12.27 5.95 -3.05
N LEU A 19 -13.16 4.97 -3.23
CA LEU A 19 -12.78 3.55 -3.17
C LEU A 19 -11.73 3.19 -4.23
N LEU A 20 -11.89 3.69 -5.46
CA LEU A 20 -10.91 3.47 -6.52
C LEU A 20 -9.54 4.03 -6.12
N ASP A 21 -9.50 5.26 -5.64
CA ASP A 21 -8.25 5.92 -5.24
C ASP A 21 -7.58 5.24 -4.05
N VAL A 22 -8.36 4.78 -3.07
CA VAL A 22 -7.84 4.01 -1.93
C VAL A 22 -7.29 2.65 -2.37
N CYS A 23 -8.00 1.93 -3.23
CA CYS A 23 -7.52 0.65 -3.77
C CYS A 23 -6.23 0.81 -4.59
N LEU A 24 -6.15 1.88 -5.39
CA LEU A 24 -4.97 2.17 -6.19
C LEU A 24 -3.76 2.54 -5.30
N ALA A 25 -3.98 3.35 -4.27
CA ALA A 25 -2.98 3.68 -3.26
C ALA A 25 -2.47 2.42 -2.54
N ALA A 26 -3.38 1.56 -2.08
CA ALA A 26 -3.04 0.31 -1.40
C ALA A 26 -2.22 -0.64 -2.29
N LYS A 27 -2.58 -0.76 -3.58
CA LYS A 27 -1.80 -1.54 -4.54
C LYS A 27 -0.36 -1.03 -4.65
N TYR A 28 -0.18 0.26 -4.91
CA TYR A 28 1.16 0.84 -5.06
C TYR A 28 1.97 0.79 -3.78
N GLU A 29 1.33 0.98 -2.62
CA GLU A 29 1.99 0.82 -1.33
C GLU A 29 2.51 -0.62 -1.16
N GLY A 30 1.66 -1.62 -1.41
CA GLY A 30 2.05 -3.03 -1.34
C GLY A 30 3.18 -3.39 -2.31
N GLU A 31 3.11 -2.92 -3.57
CA GLU A 31 4.19 -3.09 -4.55
C GLU A 31 5.51 -2.46 -4.08
N SER A 32 5.45 -1.27 -3.47
CA SER A 32 6.64 -0.58 -2.94
C SER A 32 7.30 -1.32 -1.78
N LEU A 33 6.52 -2.08 -0.99
CA LEU A 33 6.99 -2.86 0.15
C LEU A 33 7.57 -4.22 -0.25
N LYS A 34 7.23 -4.74 -1.43
CA LYS A 34 7.64 -6.09 -1.88
C LYS A 34 9.16 -6.30 -1.85
N GLY A 35 9.94 -5.29 -2.27
CA GLY A 35 11.41 -5.36 -2.26
C GLY A 35 12.07 -5.22 -0.88
N TYR A 36 11.30 -4.81 0.13
CA TYR A 36 11.78 -4.70 1.52
C TYR A 36 11.53 -5.98 2.32
N HIS A 37 10.66 -6.87 1.84
CA HIS A 37 10.38 -8.13 2.52
C HIS A 37 11.63 -8.99 2.67
N GLU A 38 12.40 -9.20 1.59
CA GLU A 38 13.65 -9.97 1.62
C GLU A 38 14.67 -9.36 2.59
N GLN A 39 14.79 -8.02 2.61
CA GLN A 39 15.69 -7.31 3.52
C GLN A 39 15.25 -7.48 4.98
N TYR A 40 13.94 -7.43 5.23
CA TYR A 40 13.37 -7.61 6.56
C TYR A 40 13.60 -9.03 7.09
N GLU A 41 13.40 -10.07 6.27
CA GLU A 41 13.68 -11.47 6.62
C GLU A 41 15.17 -11.70 6.94
N VAL A 42 16.07 -11.09 6.17
CA VAL A 42 17.52 -11.16 6.42
C VAL A 42 17.90 -10.44 7.73
N GLN A 43 17.28 -9.29 8.02
CA GLN A 43 17.58 -8.50 9.21
C GLN A 43 16.97 -9.09 10.49
N TYR A 44 15.83 -9.78 10.37
CA TYR A 44 15.08 -10.37 11.47
C TYR A 44 14.78 -11.86 11.23
N PRO A 45 15.83 -12.70 11.13
CA PRO A 45 15.64 -14.13 10.92
C PRO A 45 14.86 -14.70 12.11
N SER A 46 13.72 -15.35 11.86
CA SER A 46 12.78 -15.88 12.87
C SER A 46 11.81 -14.88 13.51
N SER A 47 11.60 -13.71 12.91
CA SER A 47 10.43 -12.89 13.19
C SER A 47 9.16 -13.73 12.98
N GLY A 48 8.43 -14.06 14.05
CA GLY A 48 7.20 -14.88 13.98
C GLY A 48 6.03 -14.22 13.23
N SER A 49 6.25 -13.02 12.67
CA SER A 49 5.32 -12.34 11.78
C SER A 49 5.80 -12.44 10.33
N THR A 50 5.09 -13.23 9.53
CA THR A 50 5.22 -13.25 8.06
C THR A 50 4.42 -12.08 7.49
N MET A 51 5.03 -11.26 6.64
CA MET A 51 4.27 -10.28 5.86
C MET A 51 3.26 -11.03 4.99
N CYS A 52 2.00 -10.59 4.94
CA CYS A 52 0.92 -11.35 4.31
C CYS A 52 1.03 -11.51 2.77
N THR A 53 2.08 -11.02 2.15
CA THR A 53 2.33 -11.06 0.70
C THR A 53 3.67 -11.73 0.43
N GLU A 54 3.65 -13.07 0.37
CA GLU A 54 4.62 -13.85 -0.43
C GLU A 54 4.22 -13.85 -1.91
#